data_AF-A0A4R2S1C3-F1
#
_entry.id   AF-A0A4R2S1C3-F1
#
_cell.length_a   1.000
_cell.length_b   1.000
_cell.length_c   1.000
_cell.angle_alpha   90.00
_cell.angle_beta   90.00
_cell.angle_gamma   90.00
#
_symmetry.space_group_name_H-M   'P 1'
#
loop_
_entity.id
_entity.type
_entity.pdbx_description
1 polymer ?
#
loop_
_entity_poly.entity_id
_entity_poly.type
_entity_poly.pdbx_seq_one_letter_code
_entity_poly.pdbx_strand_id
1 'polypeptide(L)' 'MEKTAYGMLLPGFTLLGLGVGMALGNTGAGVLIGIGVGFITSALFKGRKS' A
#
# COMPACT_ATOMS: atom_id res chain seq x y z
N MET A 1 16.14 14.92 2.73
CA MET A 1 14.95 14.45 3.47
C MET A 1 13.95 13.79 2.53
N GLU A 2 14.32 12.71 1.82
CA GLU A 2 13.45 12.09 0.79
C GLU A 2 12.97 10.67 1.15
N LYS A 3 13.32 10.15 2.33
CA LYS A 3 12.93 8.80 2.79
C LYS A 3 11.49 8.71 3.33
N THR A 4 10.79 9.83 3.51
CA THR A 4 9.49 9.86 4.20
C THR A 4 8.32 9.41 3.31
N ALA A 5 8.36 9.70 2.00
CA ALA A 5 7.28 9.33 1.08
C ALA A 5 7.10 7.80 0.96
N TYR A 6 8.21 7.05 0.96
CA TYR A 6 8.21 5.59 0.93
C TYR A 6 7.59 4.96 2.18
N GLY A 7 7.93 5.51 3.34
CA GLY A 7 7.37 5.07 4.61
C GLY A 7 5.88 5.37 4.75
N MET A 8 5.33 6.29 3.96
CA MET A 8 3.94 6.74 4.04
C MET A 8 3.01 6.12 2.99
N LEU A 9 3.56 5.67 1.84
CA LEU A 9 2.78 4.99 0.80
C LEU A 9 2.30 3.60 1.26
N LEU A 10 3.15 2.83 1.95
CA LEU A 10 2.79 1.53 2.52
C LEU A 10 1.59 1.62 3.50
N PRO A 11 1.61 2.47 4.54
CA PRO A 11 0.47 2.61 5.43
C PRO A 11 -0.75 3.21 4.74
N GLY A 12 -0.58 4.10 3.75
CA GLY A 12 -1.69 4.65 2.96
C GLY A 12 -2.46 3.58 2.17
N PHE A 13 -1.76 2.77 1.37
CA PHE A 13 -2.39 1.68 0.61
C PHE A 13 -2.92 0.56 1.51
N THR A 14 -2.28 0.31 2.65
CA THR A 14 -2.76 -0.66 3.64
C THR A 14 -4.06 -0.20 4.30
N LEU A 15 -4.16 1.08 4.69
CA LEU A 15 -5.39 1.66 5.23
C LEU A 15 -6.53 1.68 4.20
N LEU A 16 -6.21 1.99 2.94
CA LEU A 16 -7.17 1.96 1.85
C LEU A 16 -7.66 0.53 1.59
N GLY A 17 -6.76 -0.46 1.55
CA GLY A 17 -7.11 -1.87 1.43
C GLY A 17 -7.93 -2.38 2.62
N LEU A 18 -7.61 -1.97 3.84
CA LEU A 18 -8.37 -2.31 5.04
C LEU A 18 -9.78 -1.72 4.99
N GLY A 19 -9.93 -0.46 4.60
CA GLY A 19 -11.24 0.20 4.44
C GLY A 19 -12.11 -0.46 3.38
N VAL A 20 -11.53 -0.79 2.21
CA VAL A 20 -12.23 -1.51 1.14
C VAL A 20 -12.59 -2.95 1.59
N GLY A 21 -11.68 -3.62 2.29
CA GLY A 21 -11.93 -4.96 2.85
C GLY A 21 -13.05 -4.97 3.89
N MET A 22 -13.10 -3.96 4.77
CA MET A 22 -14.19 -3.79 5.73
C MET A 22 -15.53 -3.55 5.03
N ALA A 23 -15.56 -2.72 3.98
CA ALA A 23 -16.78 -2.44 3.22
C ALA A 23 -17.33 -3.68 2.49
N LEU A 24 -16.45 -4.58 2.03
CA LEU A 24 -16.81 -5.81 1.34
C LEU A 24 -17.04 -7.00 2.28
N GLY A 25 -16.94 -6.80 3.60
CA GLY A 25 -17.05 -7.87 4.61
C GLY A 25 -15.90 -8.88 4.57
N ASN A 26 -14.80 -8.57 3.88
CA ASN A 26 -13.61 -9.42 3.77
C ASN A 26 -12.34 -8.59 4.00
N THR A 27 -12.14 -8.23 5.27
CA THR A 27 -10.99 -7.44 5.73
C THR A 27 -9.67 -8.13 5.42
N GLY A 28 -9.61 -9.47 5.48
CA GLY A 28 -8.40 -10.24 5.18
C GLY A 28 -7.94 -10.04 3.74
N ALA A 29 -8.85 -10.18 2.77
CA ALA A 29 -8.55 -9.93 1.35
C ALA A 29 -8.17 -8.47 1.09
N GLY A 30 -8.89 -7.51 1.70
CA GLY A 30 -8.60 -6.09 1.54
C GLY A 30 -7.23 -5.67 2.05
N VAL A 31 -6.81 -6.16 3.22
CA VAL A 31 -5.46 -5.90 3.77
C VAL A 31 -4.39 -6.52 2.88
N LEU A 32 -4.60 -7.75 2.39
CA LEU A 32 -3.65 -8.43 1.51
C LEU A 32 -3.46 -7.65 0.20
N ILE A 33 -4.55 -7.13 -0.38
CA ILE A 33 -4.53 -6.28 -1.57
C ILE A 33 -3.82 -4.95 -1.27
N GLY A 34 -4.13 -4.29 -0.15
CA GLY A 34 -3.51 -3.03 0.25
C GLY A 34 -1.99 -3.12 0.42
N ILE A 35 -1.52 -4.19 1.08
CA ILE A 35 -0.10 -4.48 1.24
C ILE A 35 0.54 -4.80 -0.12
N GLY A 36 -0.08 -5.67 -0.92
CA GLY A 36 0.42 -6.06 -2.24
C GLY A 36 0.62 -4.88 -3.17
N VAL A 37 -0.39 -4.00 -3.29
CA VAL A 37 -0.33 -2.79 -4.10
C VAL A 37 0.69 -1.79 -3.55
N GLY A 38 0.77 -1.64 -2.22
CA GLY A 38 1.78 -0.80 -1.57
C GLY A 38 3.21 -1.27 -1.87
N PHE A 39 3.44 -2.58 -1.92
CA PHE A 39 4.73 -3.18 -2.26
C PHE A 39 5.09 -3.02 -3.74
N ILE A 40 4.14 -3.25 -4.65
CA ILE A 40 4.34 -3.07 -6.09
C ILE A 40 4.64 -1.60 -6.41
N THR A 41 3.86 -0.68 -5.86
CA THR A 41 4.07 0.77 -6.05
C THR A 41 5.42 1.19 -5.48
N SER A 42 5.80 0.64 -4.33
CA SER A 42 7.13 0.81 -3.72
C SER A 42 8.25 0.17 -4.54
N ALA A 43 8.04 -0.91 -5.28
CA ALA A 43 9.06 -1.43 -6.18
C ALA A 43 9.20 -0.53 -7.43
N LEU A 44 8.08 -0.09 -8.00
CA LEU A 44 8.02 0.70 -9.22
C LEU A 44 8.63 2.10 -9.06
N PHE A 45 8.36 2.78 -7.94
CA PHE A 45 8.93 4.09 -7.66
C PHE A 45 10.43 4.05 -7.34
N LYS A 46 10.95 2.89 -6.89
CA LYS A 46 12.34 2.70 -6.49
C LYS A 46 13.19 2.52 -7.74
N GLY A 47 12.65 1.82 -8.73
CA GLY A 47 13.27 1.68 -10.06
C GLY A 47 13.25 2.96 -10.90
N ARG A 48 12.33 3.90 -10.65
CA ARG A 48 12.25 5.19 -11.38
C ARG A 48 13.22 6.27 -10.90
N LYS A 49 13.95 6.04 -9.79
CA LYS A 49 14.93 6.99 -9.25
C LYS A 49 16.36 6.53 -9.53
N SER A 50 16.60 5.98 -10.71
CA SER A 50 17.92 5.66 -11.26
C SER A 50 18.16 6.41 -12.55
#